data_AF-A0A5M9JEH8-F1
#
_entry.id   AF-A0A5M9JEH8-F1
#
_cell.length_a   1.000
_cell.length_b   1.000
_cell.length_c   1.000
_cell.angle_alpha   90.00
_cell.angle_beta   90.00
_cell.angle_gamma   90.00
#
_symmetry.space_group_name_H-M   'P 1'
#
loop_
_entity.id
_entity.type
_entity.pdbx_description
1 polymer ?
#
loop_
_entity_poly.entity_id
_entity_poly.type
_entity_poly.pdbx_seq_one_letter_code
_entity_poly.pdbx_strand_id
1 'polypeptide(L)'
;MYVVLTMLLVDVAAFLEFVSDIHTRVRSGKETWHPEQLFSPHNVVLVARTAGPMEELKKQYPEQVEVVVGDLSDFKIGPQAVDTTIKRFSKLDGLIVNHGTLSPVKRIADSTPEEWRTLFDVNFFSALAFITSSIPHLRKSQGTILLTSSGAAVSSYSTWGPYGSSKAALNHLAQTLSVEEPLITSLAIRPGVVDTEMQREIRGHSTSGVMDKKDAEKFLGLHEGGKLLKAEQPGGVMAGLAIDENLKEEGLSGRFLSWDDKLLEKYRV
;
A
#
# COMPACT_ATOMS: atom_id res chain seq x y z
N MET A 1 3.72 -7.81 -13.75
CA MET A 1 2.63 -8.69 -13.25
C MET A 1 2.37 -8.28 -11.80
N TYR A 2 1.41 -7.40 -11.56
CA TYR A 2 1.26 -6.67 -10.29
C TYR A 2 0.39 -7.42 -9.27
N VAL A 3 0.97 -7.76 -8.13
CA VAL A 3 0.25 -8.04 -6.88
C VAL A 3 0.50 -6.83 -6.01
N VAL A 4 -0.50 -5.95 -5.90
CA VAL A 4 -0.44 -4.91 -4.89
C VAL A 4 -1.80 -4.86 -4.22
N LEU A 5 -1.77 -5.15 -2.92
CA LEU A 5 -2.88 -5.41 -2.05
C LEU A 5 -3.55 -4.07 -1.70
N THR A 6 -4.80 -3.87 -2.07
CA THR A 6 -5.63 -2.87 -1.38
C THR A 6 -6.14 -3.55 -0.13
N MET A 7 -5.85 -2.98 1.04
CA MET A 7 -6.36 -3.54 2.29
C MET A 7 -7.44 -2.63 2.81
N LEU A 8 -8.64 -3.14 2.92
CA LEU A 8 -9.63 -2.59 3.83
C LEU A 8 -9.30 -3.23 5.18
N LEU A 9 -8.59 -2.47 6.01
CA LEU A 9 -7.86 -3.00 7.15
C LEU A 9 -8.69 -2.92 8.41
N VAL A 10 -8.85 -4.09 9.03
CA VAL A 10 -8.84 -4.25 10.48
C VAL A 10 -7.75 -5.35 10.71
N ASP A 11 -6.53 -4.97 11.12
CA ASP A 11 -5.31 -5.79 11.45
C ASP A 11 -4.15 -6.15 10.49
N VAL A 12 -2.98 -6.01 11.13
CA VAL A 12 -1.57 -6.18 10.83
C VAL A 12 -1.04 -7.62 10.99
N ALA A 13 -1.66 -8.49 11.80
CA ALA A 13 -1.07 -9.81 12.09
C ALA A 13 -1.00 -10.72 10.84
N ALA A 14 -2.06 -10.72 10.04
CA ALA A 14 -2.10 -11.44 8.77
C ALA A 14 -1.20 -10.79 7.69
N PHE A 15 -0.95 -9.48 7.82
CA PHE A 15 -0.09 -8.73 6.89
C PHE A 15 1.40 -8.97 7.15
N LEU A 16 1.83 -9.01 8.41
CA LEU A 16 3.21 -9.34 8.75
C LEU A 16 3.52 -10.81 8.44
N GLU A 17 2.57 -11.73 8.60
CA GLU A 17 2.72 -13.10 8.09
C GLU A 17 2.73 -13.14 6.56
N PHE A 18 1.80 -12.50 5.84
CA PHE A 18 1.85 -12.49 4.37
C PHE A 18 3.16 -11.94 3.79
N VAL A 19 3.74 -10.94 4.46
CA VAL A 19 5.00 -10.32 4.06
C VAL A 19 6.23 -11.15 4.50
N SER A 20 6.21 -11.74 5.69
CA SER A 20 7.28 -12.58 6.25
C SER A 20 7.31 -14.00 5.67
N ASP A 21 6.15 -14.57 5.34
CA ASP A 21 5.96 -15.99 5.06
C ASP A 21 6.29 -16.37 3.60
N ILE A 22 6.32 -15.40 2.67
CA ILE A 22 6.86 -15.63 1.31
C ILE A 22 8.40 -15.67 1.31
N HIS A 23 9.08 -14.97 2.21
CA HIS A 23 10.55 -14.92 2.24
C HIS A 23 11.16 -15.97 3.18
N THR A 24 10.47 -16.32 4.27
CA THR A 24 10.98 -17.22 5.31
C THR A 24 10.81 -18.70 4.94
N ARG A 25 9.71 -19.09 4.26
CA ARG A 25 9.44 -20.49 3.85
C ARG A 25 10.43 -21.06 2.83
N VAL A 26 11.21 -20.21 2.16
CA VAL A 26 12.18 -20.64 1.12
C VAL A 26 13.60 -20.84 1.66
N ARG A 27 13.95 -20.36 2.88
CA ARG A 27 15.38 -20.22 3.24
C ARG A 27 15.89 -20.74 4.59
N SER A 28 15.10 -20.91 5.65
CA SER A 28 15.70 -21.23 6.95
C SER A 28 14.80 -22.01 7.89
N GLY A 29 14.94 -23.35 7.87
CA GLY A 29 14.33 -24.24 8.86
C GLY A 29 14.91 -24.06 10.27
N LYS A 30 14.62 -22.93 10.93
CA LYS A 30 14.91 -22.72 12.35
C LYS A 30 13.73 -22.02 13.03
N GLU A 31 13.16 -22.76 13.98
CA GLU A 31 12.08 -22.37 14.87
C GLU A 31 12.64 -21.72 16.14
N THR A 32 12.17 -20.51 16.46
CA THR A 32 11.86 -20.11 17.83
C THR A 32 10.75 -19.07 17.75
N TRP A 33 9.54 -19.45 18.16
CA TRP A 33 8.29 -18.68 18.08
C TRP A 33 7.72 -18.48 19.48
N HIS A 34 7.23 -17.28 19.78
CA HIS A 34 6.52 -16.96 21.02
C HIS A 34 5.08 -16.52 20.68
N PRO A 35 4.09 -17.44 20.74
CA PRO A 35 2.70 -17.22 20.29
C PRO A 35 1.97 -16.06 20.94
N GLU A 36 2.32 -15.69 22.17
CA GLU A 36 1.35 -15.11 23.09
C GLU A 36 1.31 -13.56 23.09
N GLN A 37 2.07 -12.90 22.22
CA GLN A 37 2.28 -11.44 22.28
C GLN A 37 1.82 -10.63 21.04
N LEU A 38 1.18 -11.25 20.06
CA LEU A 38 0.77 -10.57 18.81
C LEU A 38 -0.71 -10.72 18.42
N PHE A 39 -1.52 -11.43 19.21
CA PHE A 39 -2.94 -11.61 18.92
C PHE A 39 -3.76 -10.44 19.44
N SER A 40 -3.94 -9.41 18.61
CA SER A 40 -5.03 -8.43 18.73
C SER A 40 -6.22 -8.89 17.85
N PRO A 41 -7.49 -8.65 18.24
CA PRO A 41 -8.67 -9.28 17.65
C PRO A 41 -9.24 -8.49 16.46
N HIS A 42 -8.46 -8.26 15.41
CA HIS A 42 -8.88 -7.41 14.30
C HIS A 42 -9.11 -8.24 13.01
N ASN A 43 -9.97 -7.72 12.11
CA ASN A 43 -10.56 -8.39 10.93
C ASN A 43 -10.24 -7.76 9.54
N VAL A 44 -9.45 -8.39 8.69
CA VAL A 44 -8.99 -7.77 7.43
C VAL A 44 -9.78 -8.23 6.20
N VAL A 45 -10.07 -7.31 5.29
CA VAL A 45 -10.51 -7.64 3.92
C VAL A 45 -9.38 -7.36 2.94
N LEU A 46 -8.91 -8.41 2.29
CA LEU A 46 -7.81 -8.39 1.33
C LEU A 46 -8.35 -8.28 -0.09
N VAL A 47 -7.80 -7.35 -0.87
CA VAL A 47 -8.17 -7.19 -2.28
C VAL A 47 -6.95 -7.25 -3.16
N ALA A 48 -6.94 -8.21 -4.08
CA ALA A 48 -5.92 -8.32 -5.12
C ALA A 48 -6.43 -9.14 -6.31
N ARG A 49 -5.67 -9.13 -7.40
CA ARG A 49 -5.96 -9.90 -8.61
C ARG A 49 -5.72 -11.40 -8.47
N THR A 50 -4.81 -11.78 -7.57
CA THR A 50 -4.36 -13.17 -7.41
C THR A 50 -4.92 -13.77 -6.13
N ALA A 51 -5.82 -14.73 -6.26
CA ALA A 51 -6.54 -15.32 -5.14
C ALA A 51 -5.65 -16.17 -4.20
N GLY A 52 -4.76 -17.00 -4.76
CA GLY A 52 -4.11 -18.11 -4.05
C GLY A 52 -3.52 -17.75 -2.66
N PRO A 53 -2.61 -16.77 -2.57
CA PRO A 53 -2.03 -16.40 -1.27
C PRO A 53 -3.04 -15.80 -0.28
N MET A 54 -4.02 -15.03 -0.77
CA MET A 54 -5.07 -14.45 0.09
C MET A 54 -6.01 -15.54 0.63
N GLU A 55 -6.38 -16.50 -0.21
CA GLU A 55 -7.23 -17.64 0.18
C GLU A 55 -6.53 -18.56 1.18
N GLU A 56 -5.21 -18.73 1.08
CA GLU A 56 -4.45 -19.50 2.06
C GLU A 56 -4.46 -18.81 3.44
N LEU A 57 -4.29 -17.48 3.46
CA LEU A 57 -4.39 -16.70 4.69
C LEU A 57 -5.82 -16.73 5.26
N LYS A 58 -6.84 -16.66 4.41
CA LYS A 58 -8.24 -16.84 4.81
C LYS A 58 -8.50 -18.20 5.45
N LYS A 59 -7.91 -19.28 4.94
CA LYS A 59 -8.05 -20.61 5.56
C LYS A 59 -7.41 -20.69 6.93
N GLN A 60 -6.29 -20.00 7.14
CA GLN A 60 -5.61 -19.94 8.43
C GLN A 60 -6.42 -19.12 9.44
N TYR A 61 -7.10 -18.05 9.00
CA TYR A 61 -7.85 -17.13 9.85
C TYR A 61 -9.29 -16.85 9.33
N PRO A 62 -10.17 -17.85 9.25
CA PRO A 62 -11.45 -17.76 8.53
C PRO A 62 -12.46 -16.77 9.16
N GLU A 63 -12.34 -16.52 10.46
CA GLU A 63 -13.19 -15.55 11.15
C GLU A 63 -12.68 -14.11 11.04
N GLN A 64 -11.40 -13.92 10.73
CA GLN A 64 -10.76 -12.61 10.72
C GLN A 64 -10.46 -12.12 9.30
N VAL A 65 -10.29 -13.01 8.33
CA VAL A 65 -9.86 -12.66 6.98
C VAL A 65 -10.98 -12.92 5.99
N GLU A 66 -11.26 -11.93 5.15
CA GLU A 66 -12.12 -12.08 3.98
C GLU A 66 -11.38 -11.58 2.73
N VAL A 67 -11.74 -12.10 1.56
CA VAL A 67 -11.00 -11.90 0.32
C VAL A 67 -11.94 -11.43 -0.79
N VAL A 68 -11.51 -10.41 -1.52
CA VAL A 68 -12.15 -9.97 -2.76
C VAL A 68 -11.13 -10.05 -3.88
N VAL A 69 -11.42 -10.87 -4.88
CA VAL A 69 -10.55 -11.06 -6.04
C VAL A 69 -11.05 -10.21 -7.19
N GLY A 70 -10.21 -9.35 -7.74
CA GLY A 70 -10.60 -8.49 -8.86
C GLY A 70 -9.47 -7.65 -9.42
N ASP A 71 -9.63 -7.21 -10.68
CA ASP A 71 -8.75 -6.22 -11.28
C ASP A 71 -9.09 -4.83 -10.77
N LEU A 72 -8.10 -4.14 -10.21
CA LEU A 72 -8.29 -2.83 -9.61
C LEU A 72 -8.59 -1.74 -10.65
N SER A 73 -8.34 -2.00 -11.94
CA SER A 73 -8.84 -1.14 -13.03
C SER A 73 -10.37 -1.25 -13.23
N ASP A 74 -11.03 -2.26 -12.68
CA ASP A 74 -12.50 -2.28 -12.55
C ASP A 74 -12.92 -1.53 -11.28
N PHE A 75 -13.44 -0.32 -11.45
CA PHE A 75 -13.83 0.55 -10.34
C PHE A 75 -15.00 0.03 -9.51
N LYS A 76 -15.65 -1.08 -9.91
CA LYS A 76 -16.65 -1.77 -9.08
C LYS A 76 -16.03 -2.55 -7.91
N ILE A 77 -14.74 -2.90 -8.00
CA ILE A 77 -14.06 -3.66 -6.97
C ILE A 77 -13.98 -2.89 -5.65
N GLY A 78 -13.80 -1.56 -5.70
CA GLY A 78 -13.80 -0.72 -4.49
C GLY A 78 -15.11 -0.80 -3.70
N PRO A 79 -16.26 -0.44 -4.29
CA PRO A 79 -17.57 -0.59 -3.68
C PRO A 79 -17.87 -2.03 -3.22
N GLN A 80 -17.53 -3.04 -4.03
CA GLN A 80 -17.74 -4.44 -3.69
C GLN A 80 -16.95 -4.83 -2.43
N ALA A 81 -15.69 -4.42 -2.33
CA ALA A 81 -14.86 -4.75 -1.18
C ALA A 81 -15.34 -4.07 0.11
N VAL A 82 -15.81 -2.82 0.01
CA VAL A 82 -16.44 -2.12 1.14
C VAL A 82 -17.74 -2.83 1.56
N ASP A 83 -18.60 -3.19 0.62
CA ASP A 83 -19.84 -3.93 0.89
C ASP A 83 -19.56 -5.29 1.57
N THR A 84 -18.58 -6.04 1.07
CA THR A 84 -18.10 -7.28 1.70
C THR A 84 -17.64 -7.04 3.13
N THR A 85 -16.85 -5.98 3.37
CA THR A 85 -16.36 -5.61 4.71
C THR A 85 -17.51 -5.36 5.67
N ILE A 86 -18.50 -4.56 5.25
CA ILE A 86 -19.64 -4.21 6.11
C ILE A 86 -20.56 -5.40 6.33
N LYS A 87 -20.79 -6.25 5.33
CA LYS A 87 -21.59 -7.48 5.49
C LYS A 87 -20.93 -8.47 6.45
N ARG A 88 -19.61 -8.62 6.39
CA ARG A 88 -18.87 -9.59 7.21
C ARG A 88 -18.61 -9.08 8.62
N PHE A 89 -18.23 -7.81 8.77
CA PHE A 89 -17.70 -7.26 10.02
C PHE A 89 -18.47 -6.06 10.57
N SER A 90 -19.50 -5.57 9.86
CA SER A 90 -20.39 -4.46 10.28
C SER A 90 -19.72 -3.09 10.49
N LYS A 91 -18.40 -2.98 10.32
CA LYS A 91 -17.61 -1.78 10.60
C LYS A 91 -16.42 -1.67 9.63
N LEU A 92 -15.93 -0.45 9.44
CA LEU A 92 -14.69 -0.16 8.73
C LEU A 92 -13.92 0.92 9.50
N ASP A 93 -12.73 0.59 9.98
CA ASP A 93 -11.89 1.48 10.82
C ASP A 93 -10.68 2.03 10.06
N GLY A 94 -10.15 1.29 9.11
CA GLY A 94 -9.00 1.69 8.32
C GLY A 94 -9.13 1.29 6.85
N LEU A 95 -8.65 2.14 5.96
CA LEU A 95 -8.42 1.82 4.56
C LEU A 95 -6.95 2.08 4.24
N ILE A 96 -6.24 1.05 3.78
CA ILE A 96 -4.91 1.19 3.19
C ILE A 96 -4.98 0.95 1.69
N VAL A 97 -4.85 2.03 0.93
CA VAL A 97 -4.67 2.01 -0.51
C VAL A 97 -3.19 1.77 -0.81
N ASN A 98 -2.78 0.51 -0.77
CA ASN A 98 -1.39 0.14 -1.02
C ASN A 98 -1.11 -0.23 -2.48
N HIS A 99 -2.14 -0.35 -3.33
CA HIS A 99 -1.98 -0.84 -4.69
C HIS A 99 -1.28 0.12 -5.67
N GLY A 100 -0.70 -0.44 -6.74
CA GLY A 100 -0.15 0.34 -7.85
C GLY A 100 0.66 -0.43 -8.89
N THR A 101 0.92 0.22 -10.03
CA THR A 101 1.77 -0.23 -11.13
C THR A 101 2.81 0.84 -11.45
N LEU A 102 3.97 0.42 -11.95
CA LEU A 102 5.02 1.31 -12.44
C LEU A 102 4.90 1.59 -13.94
N SER A 103 4.41 0.61 -14.71
CA SER A 103 4.33 0.72 -16.18
C SER A 103 3.18 1.65 -16.62
N PRO A 104 3.39 2.44 -17.69
CA PRO A 104 4.52 2.38 -18.63
C PRO A 104 5.80 3.05 -18.11
N VAL A 105 6.95 2.46 -18.44
CA VAL A 105 8.29 3.04 -18.17
C VAL A 105 8.87 3.55 -19.50
N LYS A 106 8.51 4.78 -19.85
CA LYS A 106 8.87 5.43 -21.13
C LYS A 106 9.14 6.91 -20.93
N ARG A 107 9.97 7.52 -21.79
CA ARG A 107 10.10 8.99 -21.83
C ARG A 107 8.75 9.58 -22.21
N ILE A 108 8.48 10.81 -21.76
CA ILE A 108 7.20 11.49 -22.03
C ILE A 108 6.92 11.55 -23.54
N ALA A 109 7.93 11.85 -24.35
CA ALA A 109 7.82 11.93 -25.81
C ALA A 109 7.49 10.59 -26.49
N ASP A 110 7.74 9.46 -25.82
CA ASP A 110 7.57 8.10 -26.36
C ASP A 110 6.34 7.39 -25.77
N SER A 111 5.55 8.09 -24.95
CA SER A 111 4.34 7.57 -24.29
C SER A 111 3.09 8.28 -24.78
N THR A 112 1.96 7.58 -24.80
CA THR A 112 0.68 8.19 -25.17
C THR A 112 -0.16 8.57 -23.94
N PRO A 113 -1.08 9.55 -24.07
CA PRO A 113 -2.06 9.84 -23.02
C PRO A 113 -2.88 8.63 -22.58
N GLU A 114 -3.19 7.72 -23.51
CA GLU A 114 -3.93 6.49 -23.22
C GLU A 114 -3.15 5.55 -22.30
N GLU A 115 -1.84 5.39 -22.53
CA GLU A 115 -0.98 4.60 -21.63
C GLU A 115 -0.90 5.23 -20.23
N TRP A 116 -0.89 6.57 -20.16
CA TRP A 116 -0.94 7.29 -18.88
C TRP A 116 -2.28 7.06 -18.17
N ARG A 117 -3.40 7.13 -18.90
CA ARG A 117 -4.73 6.85 -18.34
C ARG A 117 -4.79 5.46 -17.73
N THR A 118 -4.28 4.42 -18.40
CA THR A 118 -4.27 3.05 -17.85
C THR A 118 -3.51 2.97 -16.52
N LEU A 119 -2.36 3.64 -16.40
CA LEU A 119 -1.64 3.71 -15.11
C LEU A 119 -2.46 4.48 -14.07
N PHE A 120 -3.07 5.60 -14.44
CA PHE A 120 -3.90 6.41 -13.53
C PHE A 120 -5.17 5.66 -13.08
N ASP A 121 -5.76 4.84 -13.94
CA ASP A 121 -6.90 3.98 -13.58
C ASP A 121 -6.51 3.08 -12.42
N VAL A 122 -5.35 2.44 -12.49
CA VAL A 122 -4.85 1.56 -11.43
C VAL A 122 -4.33 2.32 -10.22
N ASN A 123 -3.56 3.41 -10.39
CA ASN A 123 -2.86 4.05 -9.27
C ASN A 123 -3.69 5.11 -8.54
N PHE A 124 -4.71 5.68 -9.19
CA PHE A 124 -5.43 6.85 -8.69
C PHE A 124 -6.95 6.67 -8.73
N PHE A 125 -7.55 6.39 -9.90
CA PHE A 125 -9.02 6.33 -9.98
C PHE A 125 -9.61 5.14 -9.23
N SER A 126 -8.93 4.00 -9.24
CA SER A 126 -9.31 2.88 -8.39
C SER A 126 -9.20 3.23 -6.90
N ALA A 127 -8.17 3.96 -6.47
CA ALA A 127 -8.06 4.45 -5.09
C ALA A 127 -9.26 5.34 -4.72
N LEU A 128 -9.67 6.24 -5.62
CA LEU A 128 -10.89 7.03 -5.44
C LEU A 128 -12.14 6.15 -5.28
N ALA A 129 -12.26 5.05 -6.03
CA ALA A 129 -13.40 4.14 -5.90
C ALA A 129 -13.48 3.49 -4.51
N PHE A 130 -12.34 3.08 -3.94
CA PHE A 130 -12.27 2.60 -2.56
C PHE A 130 -12.59 3.70 -1.54
N ILE A 131 -11.95 4.86 -1.68
CA ILE A 131 -12.09 5.98 -0.74
C ILE A 131 -13.53 6.47 -0.67
N THR A 132 -14.12 6.80 -1.82
CA THR A 132 -15.50 7.33 -1.90
C THR A 132 -16.53 6.37 -1.31
N SER A 133 -16.36 5.07 -1.54
CA SER A 133 -17.22 4.04 -0.95
C SER A 133 -17.00 3.86 0.55
N SER A 134 -15.78 4.10 1.04
CA SER A 134 -15.40 3.93 2.44
C SER A 134 -15.81 5.11 3.33
N ILE A 135 -15.86 6.33 2.79
CA ILE A 135 -16.14 7.57 3.56
C ILE A 135 -17.36 7.46 4.48
N PRO A 136 -18.56 6.99 4.03
CA PRO A 136 -19.73 6.91 4.90
C PRO A 136 -19.53 6.01 6.14
N HIS A 137 -18.65 5.01 6.04
CA HIS A 137 -18.35 4.08 7.13
C HIS A 137 -17.22 4.61 8.02
N LEU A 138 -16.17 5.17 7.40
CA LEU A 138 -15.05 5.78 8.12
C LEU A 138 -15.46 7.02 8.93
N ARG A 139 -16.48 7.78 8.47
CA ARG A 139 -17.07 8.87 9.26
C ARG A 139 -17.66 8.38 10.59
N LYS A 140 -18.25 7.17 10.61
CA LYS A 140 -18.89 6.60 11.80
C LYS A 140 -17.85 6.10 12.80
N SER A 141 -16.78 5.50 12.30
CA SER A 141 -15.65 5.02 13.13
C SER A 141 -14.65 6.11 13.49
N GLN A 142 -14.70 7.27 12.81
CA GLN A 142 -13.62 8.28 12.83
C GLN A 142 -12.27 7.67 12.40
N GLY A 143 -12.32 6.79 11.39
CA GLY A 143 -11.21 5.95 10.98
C GLY A 143 -10.12 6.65 10.16
N THR A 144 -9.23 5.83 9.60
CA THR A 144 -8.02 6.30 8.90
C THR A 144 -7.96 5.84 7.45
N ILE A 145 -7.49 6.71 6.55
CA ILE A 145 -7.15 6.41 5.16
C ILE A 145 -5.64 6.59 4.97
N LEU A 146 -4.93 5.51 4.63
CA LEU A 146 -3.52 5.54 4.29
C LEU A 146 -3.34 5.29 2.79
N LEU A 147 -2.66 6.21 2.12
CA LEU A 147 -2.32 6.11 0.71
C LEU A 147 -0.84 5.78 0.58
N THR A 148 -0.51 4.62 0.00
CA THR A 148 0.90 4.31 -0.31
C THR A 148 1.36 5.16 -1.48
N SER A 149 2.12 6.19 -1.14
CA SER A 149 2.77 7.09 -2.09
C SER A 149 4.19 6.60 -2.40
N SER A 150 5.06 7.48 -2.86
CA SER A 150 6.42 7.14 -3.29
C SER A 150 7.35 8.34 -3.16
N GLY A 151 8.65 8.09 -3.09
CA GLY A 151 9.64 9.14 -3.30
C GLY A 151 9.51 9.80 -4.68
N ALA A 152 8.99 9.07 -5.67
CA ALA A 152 8.69 9.58 -7.01
C ALA A 152 7.59 10.66 -7.03
N ALA A 153 6.81 10.82 -5.95
CA ALA A 153 5.83 11.89 -5.83
C ALA A 153 6.47 13.28 -5.66
N VAL A 154 7.71 13.33 -5.15
CA VAL A 154 8.44 14.58 -4.82
C VAL A 154 9.85 14.61 -5.44
N SER A 155 10.20 13.61 -6.23
CA SER A 155 11.47 13.52 -6.94
C SER A 155 11.21 13.01 -8.34
N SER A 156 11.74 13.69 -9.34
CA SER A 156 11.58 13.30 -10.73
C SER A 156 12.59 12.22 -11.10
N TYR A 157 12.08 11.15 -11.73
CA TYR A 157 12.89 10.09 -12.29
C TYR A 157 12.62 10.02 -13.79
N SER A 158 13.68 9.84 -14.56
CA SER A 158 13.55 9.60 -16.00
C SER A 158 12.63 8.40 -16.24
N THR A 159 11.72 8.54 -17.21
CA THR A 159 10.74 7.52 -17.65
C THR A 159 9.63 7.14 -16.69
N TRP A 160 9.54 7.78 -15.52
CA TRP A 160 8.49 7.53 -14.52
C TRP A 160 7.43 8.63 -14.49
N GLY A 161 7.26 9.37 -15.59
CA GLY A 161 6.30 10.49 -15.69
C GLY A 161 4.89 10.13 -15.18
N PRO A 162 4.22 9.10 -15.72
CA PRO A 162 2.90 8.72 -15.24
C PRO A 162 2.91 8.17 -13.80
N TYR A 163 3.91 7.37 -13.41
CA TYR A 163 4.01 6.85 -12.04
C TYR A 163 4.18 7.98 -11.00
N GLY A 164 5.20 8.83 -11.17
CA GLY A 164 5.50 9.93 -10.25
C GLY A 164 4.32 10.91 -10.14
N SER A 165 3.71 11.28 -11.27
CA SER A 165 2.53 12.16 -11.27
C SER A 165 1.32 11.51 -10.57
N SER A 166 1.05 10.21 -10.77
CA SER A 166 -0.03 9.52 -10.05
C SER A 166 0.18 9.50 -8.53
N LYS A 167 1.42 9.33 -8.06
CA LYS A 167 1.75 9.35 -6.62
C LYS A 167 1.71 10.77 -6.05
N ALA A 168 2.07 11.80 -6.84
CA ALA A 168 1.86 13.19 -6.46
C ALA A 168 0.36 13.54 -6.33
N ALA A 169 -0.49 12.99 -7.23
CA ALA A 169 -1.94 13.14 -7.13
C ALA A 169 -2.50 12.51 -5.84
N LEU A 170 -1.99 11.34 -5.41
CA LEU A 170 -2.35 10.75 -4.12
C LEU A 170 -1.93 11.63 -2.93
N ASN A 171 -0.76 12.26 -2.98
CA ASN A 171 -0.33 13.19 -1.91
C ASN A 171 -1.32 14.36 -1.77
N HIS A 172 -1.73 14.95 -2.89
CA HIS A 172 -2.70 16.04 -2.86
C HIS A 172 -4.09 15.54 -2.44
N LEU A 173 -4.50 14.34 -2.88
CA LEU A 173 -5.76 13.73 -2.46
C LEU A 173 -5.82 13.55 -0.93
N ALA A 174 -4.74 13.14 -0.27
CA ALA A 174 -4.68 13.08 1.19
C ALA A 174 -4.87 14.47 1.83
N GLN A 175 -4.26 15.52 1.28
CA GLN A 175 -4.46 16.89 1.76
C GLN A 175 -5.90 17.36 1.60
N THR A 176 -6.53 17.06 0.47
CA THR A 176 -7.93 17.44 0.23
C THR A 176 -8.86 16.67 1.17
N LEU A 177 -8.65 15.37 1.35
CA LEU A 177 -9.43 14.55 2.28
C LEU A 177 -9.36 15.07 3.71
N SER A 178 -8.20 15.55 4.18
CA SER A 178 -8.10 16.08 5.55
C SER A 178 -8.92 17.36 5.78
N VAL A 179 -9.20 18.11 4.71
CA VAL A 179 -10.04 19.31 4.75
C VAL A 179 -11.52 18.96 4.59
N GLU A 180 -11.85 18.09 3.64
CA GLU A 180 -13.24 17.72 3.34
C GLU A 180 -13.83 16.75 4.37
N GLU A 181 -13.00 15.90 4.99
CA GLU A 181 -13.41 14.84 5.90
C GLU A 181 -12.73 14.98 7.29
N PRO A 182 -13.05 16.01 8.09
CA PRO A 182 -12.36 16.28 9.36
C PRO A 182 -12.58 15.20 10.45
N LEU A 183 -13.49 14.27 10.23
CA LEU A 183 -13.68 13.10 11.08
C LEU A 183 -12.75 11.93 10.73
N ILE A 184 -12.14 11.94 9.54
CA ILE A 184 -11.29 10.88 9.01
C ILE A 184 -9.84 11.38 9.01
N THR A 185 -8.91 10.57 9.52
CA THR A 185 -7.49 10.87 9.35
C THR A 185 -7.05 10.37 7.98
N SER A 186 -6.42 11.22 7.17
CA SER A 186 -5.83 10.78 5.88
C SER A 186 -4.34 11.05 5.84
N LEU A 187 -3.54 10.09 5.35
CA LEU A 187 -2.08 10.23 5.23
C LEU A 187 -1.58 9.63 3.92
N ALA A 188 -0.56 10.26 3.35
CA ALA A 188 0.22 9.65 2.28
C ALA A 188 1.57 9.17 2.84
N ILE A 189 1.87 7.88 2.69
CA ILE A 189 3.09 7.28 3.25
C ILE A 189 4.05 6.88 2.12
N ARG A 190 5.31 7.30 2.23
CA ARG A 190 6.42 6.81 1.42
C ARG A 190 7.05 5.59 2.12
N PRO A 191 6.94 4.37 1.57
CA PRO A 191 7.42 3.15 2.22
C PRO A 191 8.93 2.92 2.10
N GLY A 192 9.67 3.83 1.45
CA GLY A 192 11.09 3.65 1.16
C GLY A 192 11.33 2.73 -0.05
N VAL A 193 12.53 2.12 -0.11
CA VAL A 193 12.91 1.21 -1.20
C VAL A 193 12.83 -0.23 -0.69
N VAL A 194 11.68 -0.85 -0.96
CA VAL A 194 11.29 -2.15 -0.39
C VAL A 194 11.56 -3.27 -1.39
N ASP A 195 12.08 -4.42 -0.91
CA ASP A 195 12.32 -5.58 -1.77
C ASP A 195 11.00 -6.24 -2.23
N THR A 196 10.54 -5.80 -3.40
CA THR A 196 9.26 -6.20 -4.00
C THR A 196 9.46 -6.58 -5.47
N GLU A 197 8.44 -7.18 -6.09
CA GLU A 197 8.43 -7.41 -7.54
C GLU A 197 8.59 -6.10 -8.34
N MET A 198 8.02 -4.99 -7.86
CA MET A 198 8.21 -3.68 -8.48
C MET A 198 9.70 -3.27 -8.47
N GLN A 199 10.43 -3.56 -7.39
CA GLN A 199 11.87 -3.33 -7.33
C GLN A 199 12.65 -4.23 -8.30
N ARG A 200 12.21 -5.47 -8.54
CA ARG A 200 12.78 -6.34 -9.59
C ARG A 200 12.56 -5.76 -10.98
N GLU A 201 11.34 -5.29 -11.29
CA GLU A 201 11.01 -4.60 -12.55
C GLU A 201 11.89 -3.35 -12.75
N ILE A 202 12.05 -2.53 -11.72
CA ILE A 202 12.92 -1.34 -11.75
C ILE A 202 14.38 -1.70 -12.11
N ARG A 203 14.93 -2.75 -11.50
CA ARG A 203 16.28 -3.22 -11.81
C ARG A 203 16.37 -3.79 -13.24
N GLY A 204 15.34 -4.48 -13.71
CA GLY A 204 15.24 -4.93 -15.10
C GLY A 204 15.21 -3.78 -16.12
N HIS A 205 14.60 -2.65 -15.78
CA HIS A 205 14.64 -1.44 -16.61
C HIS A 205 15.96 -0.66 -16.49
N SER A 206 16.66 -0.80 -15.36
CA SER A 206 17.96 -0.17 -15.13
C SER A 206 19.04 -0.76 -16.05
N THR A 207 18.91 -2.04 -16.42
CA THR A 207 19.83 -2.72 -17.35
C THR A 207 19.49 -2.49 -18.83
N SER A 208 18.27 -2.03 -19.16
CA SER A 208 17.84 -1.75 -20.53
C SER A 208 18.12 -0.31 -21.01
N GLY A 209 18.71 0.53 -20.16
CA GLY A 209 19.10 1.91 -20.51
C GLY A 209 17.95 2.92 -20.57
N VAL A 210 16.76 2.51 -20.12
CA VAL A 210 15.55 3.35 -20.11
C VAL A 210 15.61 4.36 -18.95
N MET A 211 16.30 4.02 -17.86
CA MET A 211 16.58 4.91 -16.73
C MET A 211 17.93 5.63 -16.90
N ASP A 212 18.03 6.85 -16.36
CA ASP A 212 19.31 7.58 -16.33
C ASP A 212 20.34 6.83 -15.47
N LYS A 213 21.61 6.80 -15.90
CA LYS A 213 22.68 5.98 -15.28
C LYS A 213 22.81 6.18 -13.77
N LYS A 214 22.73 7.43 -13.30
CA LYS A 214 22.83 7.78 -11.88
C LYS A 214 21.72 7.13 -11.04
N ASP A 215 20.50 7.11 -11.57
CA ASP A 215 19.36 6.50 -10.87
C ASP A 215 19.42 4.97 -10.94
N ALA A 216 19.85 4.42 -12.08
CA ALA A 216 20.12 2.99 -12.23
C ALA A 216 21.18 2.51 -11.22
N GLU A 217 22.32 3.22 -11.11
CA GLU A 217 23.37 2.94 -10.12
C GLU A 217 22.86 3.00 -8.68
N LYS A 218 21.98 3.97 -8.36
CA LYS A 218 21.34 4.06 -7.05
C LYS A 218 20.52 2.80 -6.74
N PHE A 219 19.62 2.37 -7.64
CA PHE A 219 18.75 1.21 -7.37
C PHE A 219 19.50 -0.12 -7.41
N LEU A 220 20.49 -0.27 -8.28
CA LEU A 220 21.38 -1.42 -8.32
C LEU A 220 22.21 -1.51 -7.03
N GLY A 221 22.85 -0.41 -6.62
CA GLY A 221 23.68 -0.36 -5.42
C GLY A 221 22.89 -0.61 -4.12
N LEU A 222 21.62 -0.21 -4.05
CA LEU A 222 20.74 -0.55 -2.91
C LEU A 222 20.50 -2.06 -2.79
N HIS A 223 20.34 -2.76 -3.91
CA HIS A 223 20.17 -4.21 -3.94
C HIS A 223 21.50 -4.94 -3.66
N GLU A 224 22.57 -4.59 -4.38
CA GLU A 224 23.89 -5.21 -4.20
C GLU A 224 24.45 -4.99 -2.79
N GLY A 225 24.17 -3.83 -2.19
CA GLY A 225 24.56 -3.51 -0.82
C GLY A 225 23.67 -4.13 0.26
N GLY A 226 22.63 -4.90 -0.09
CA GLY A 226 21.69 -5.49 0.87
C GLY A 226 20.89 -4.46 1.69
N LYS A 227 20.69 -3.25 1.15
CA LYS A 227 20.05 -2.11 1.84
C LYS A 227 18.56 -1.96 1.49
N LEU A 228 17.98 -2.94 0.79
CA LEU A 228 16.54 -2.97 0.55
C LEU A 228 15.82 -3.24 1.86
N LEU A 229 14.74 -2.49 2.08
CA LEU A 229 13.91 -2.66 3.26
C LEU A 229 13.11 -3.96 3.15
N LYS A 230 13.00 -4.64 4.29
CA LYS A 230 12.01 -5.70 4.50
C LYS A 230 10.62 -5.06 4.51
N ALA A 231 9.66 -5.66 3.82
CA ALA A 231 8.35 -5.06 3.63
C ALA A 231 7.53 -4.94 4.93
N GLU A 232 7.88 -5.75 5.94
CA GLU A 232 7.36 -5.71 7.30
C GLU A 232 7.66 -4.40 8.00
N GLN A 233 8.75 -3.71 7.65
CA GLN A 233 9.16 -2.47 8.31
C GLN A 233 8.21 -1.31 7.97
N PRO A 234 8.08 -0.86 6.70
CA PRO A 234 7.11 0.18 6.36
C PRO A 234 5.67 -0.33 6.50
N GLY A 235 5.44 -1.61 6.26
CA GLY A 235 4.12 -2.19 6.34
C GLY A 235 3.59 -2.27 7.78
N GLY A 236 4.43 -2.61 8.75
CA GLY A 236 4.07 -2.58 10.17
C GLY A 236 3.71 -1.16 10.65
N VAL A 237 4.47 -0.14 10.23
CA VAL A 237 4.14 1.26 10.52
C VAL A 237 2.78 1.64 9.97
N MET A 238 2.52 1.32 8.70
CA MET A 238 1.24 1.63 8.05
C MET A 238 0.08 0.90 8.73
N ALA A 239 0.28 -0.36 9.10
CA ALA A 239 -0.75 -1.15 9.72
C ALA A 239 -1.04 -0.66 11.16
N GLY A 240 -0.01 -0.25 11.92
CA GLY A 240 -0.17 0.41 13.23
C GLY A 240 -0.89 1.76 13.14
N LEU A 241 -0.59 2.57 12.12
CA LEU A 241 -1.32 3.82 11.86
C LEU A 241 -2.80 3.59 11.54
N ALA A 242 -3.13 2.52 10.81
CA ALA A 242 -4.51 2.26 10.40
C ALA A 242 -5.43 1.88 11.57
N ILE A 243 -4.86 1.40 12.69
CA ILE A 243 -5.61 0.94 13.87
C ILE A 243 -5.47 1.87 15.09
N ASP A 244 -4.68 2.94 15.00
CA ASP A 244 -4.52 3.88 16.11
C ASP A 244 -5.73 4.82 16.19
N GLU A 245 -6.59 4.57 17.17
CA GLU A 245 -7.79 5.36 17.46
C GLU A 245 -7.48 6.81 17.86
N ASN A 246 -6.27 7.09 18.33
CA ASN A 246 -5.85 8.43 18.77
C ASN A 246 -5.11 9.20 17.68
N LEU A 247 -4.89 8.61 16.49
CA LEU A 247 -4.10 9.22 15.43
C LEU A 247 -4.62 10.60 14.99
N LYS A 248 -5.93 10.82 15.10
CA LYS A 248 -6.57 12.10 14.81
C LYS A 248 -6.04 13.25 15.68
N GLU A 249 -5.70 12.96 16.93
CA GLU A 249 -5.22 13.95 17.91
C GLU A 249 -3.76 14.36 17.65
N GLU A 250 -3.00 13.54 16.93
CA GLU A 250 -1.58 13.77 16.60
C GLU A 250 -1.39 14.88 15.54
N GLY A 251 -2.47 15.38 14.93
CA GLY A 251 -2.39 16.47 13.94
C GLY A 251 -1.64 16.10 12.66
N LEU A 252 -1.63 14.80 12.32
CA LEU A 252 -0.91 14.29 11.16
C LEU A 252 -1.73 14.33 9.86
N SER A 253 -3.07 14.42 9.94
CA SER A 253 -3.97 14.34 8.78
C SER A 253 -3.56 15.32 7.65
N GLY A 254 -3.58 14.82 6.40
CA GLY A 254 -3.16 15.51 5.19
C GLY A 254 -1.66 15.48 4.90
N ARG A 255 -0.82 14.93 5.80
CA ARG A 255 0.64 14.92 5.60
C ARG A 255 1.10 13.82 4.64
N PHE A 256 2.21 14.13 3.97
CA PHE A 256 3.04 13.15 3.26
C PHE A 256 4.28 12.87 4.11
N LEU A 257 4.40 11.64 4.62
CA LEU A 257 5.47 11.23 5.54
C LEU A 257 6.24 10.03 4.97
N SER A 258 7.53 9.93 5.31
CA SER A 258 8.26 8.69 5.13
C SER A 258 7.92 7.71 6.25
N TRP A 259 7.91 6.41 5.98
CA TRP A 259 7.66 5.40 7.02
C TRP A 259 8.64 5.52 8.21
N ASP A 260 9.84 6.01 7.94
CA ASP A 260 10.93 6.30 8.88
C ASP A 260 10.99 7.78 9.30
N ASP A 261 9.88 8.51 9.22
CA ASP A 261 9.76 9.85 9.83
C ASP A 261 9.74 9.73 11.36
N LYS A 262 10.37 10.68 12.07
CA LYS A 262 10.43 10.69 13.54
C LYS A 262 9.04 10.74 14.19
N LEU A 263 8.08 11.37 13.52
CA LEU A 263 6.69 11.42 13.98
C LEU A 263 6.04 10.02 14.03
N LEU A 264 6.61 9.04 13.31
CA LEU A 264 6.10 7.67 13.23
C LEU A 264 6.94 6.66 14.03
N GLU A 265 7.89 7.13 14.85
CA GLU A 265 8.83 6.27 15.59
C GLU A 265 8.11 5.24 16.47
N LYS A 266 6.98 5.61 17.08
CA LYS A 266 6.19 4.73 17.95
C LYS A 266 5.56 3.52 17.25
N TYR A 267 5.45 3.53 15.92
CA TYR A 267 4.86 2.43 15.14
C TYR A 267 5.91 1.52 14.49
N ARG A 268 7.20 1.81 14.68
CA ARG A 268 8.26 0.98 14.10
C ARG A 268 8.43 -0.29 14.90
N VAL A 269 8.48 -1.41 14.17
CA VAL A 269 8.77 -2.76 14.67
C VAL A 269 10.23 -3.12 14.46
#